data_AF-A0A7W7MLI5-F1
#
_entry.id   AF-A0A7W7MLI5-F1
#
_cell.length_a   1.000
_cell.length_b   1.000
_cell.length_c   1.000
_cell.angle_alpha   90.00
_cell.angle_beta   90.00
_cell.angle_gamma   90.00
#
_symmetry.space_group_name_H-M   'P 1'
#
loop_
_entity.id
_entity.type
_entity.pdbx_description
1 polymer ?
#
loop_
_entity_poly.entity_id
_entity_poly.type
_entity_poly.pdbx_seq_one_letter_code
_entity_poly.pdbx_strand_id
1 'polypeptide(L)'
;MGEPATPIRRRIELTVAEARLRFQQLVRVTGVTGQVTVVVDGGRPIAAIVPASQVLDPPPPPPPPPAAPSAAAEGWMRRIEKVREDVRRQHAQRIGDLSQALDEAWRLLDEIRPPGTDRTVDTLRAAHVDLRKAR
;
A
#
# COMPACT_ATOMS: atom_id res chain seq x y z
N MET A 1 -1.95 16.41 48.27
CA MET A 1 -1.93 16.92 46.89
C MET A 1 -2.68 15.93 46.04
N GLY A 2 -3.87 16.29 45.55
CA GLY A 2 -4.71 15.37 44.77
C GLY A 2 -4.16 15.22 43.35
N GLU A 3 -3.97 13.98 42.91
CA GLU A 3 -3.73 13.67 41.50
C GLU A 3 -4.90 14.21 40.66
N PRO A 4 -4.66 15.01 39.60
CA PRO A 4 -5.75 15.40 38.71
C PRO A 4 -6.21 14.16 37.96
N ALA A 5 -7.43 13.72 38.25
CA ALA A 5 -8.10 12.61 37.58
C ALA A 5 -8.01 12.78 36.06
N THR A 6 -7.37 11.80 35.40
CA THR A 6 -7.30 11.70 33.94
C THR A 6 -8.74 11.77 33.38
N PRO A 7 -9.11 12.79 32.59
CA PRO A 7 -10.48 12.89 32.12
C PRO A 7 -10.75 11.70 31.22
N ILE A 8 -11.76 10.91 31.57
CA ILE A 8 -12.29 9.81 30.75
C ILE A 8 -12.72 10.42 29.43
N ARG A 9 -11.85 10.36 28.41
CA ARG A 9 -12.15 10.78 27.04
C ARG A 9 -13.20 9.82 26.50
N ARG A 10 -14.47 10.15 26.67
CA ARG A 10 -15.60 9.40 26.11
C ARG A 10 -15.56 9.53 24.60
N ARG A 11 -14.99 8.52 23.94
CA ARG A 11 -14.99 8.35 22.49
C ARG A 11 -16.38 7.87 22.10
N ILE A 12 -17.12 8.70 21.37
CA ILE A 12 -18.45 8.34 20.84
C ILE A 12 -18.27 7.97 19.38
N GLU A 13 -18.75 6.79 19.00
CA GLU A 13 -18.76 6.33 17.61
C GLU A 13 -20.13 6.62 17.00
N LEU A 14 -20.13 7.21 15.79
CA LEU A 14 -21.33 7.55 15.05
C LEU A 14 -21.19 7.12 13.60
N THR A 15 -22.26 6.61 13.01
CA THR A 15 -22.29 6.35 11.57
C THR A 15 -22.18 7.65 10.78
N VAL A 16 -21.79 7.55 9.50
CA VAL A 16 -21.74 8.69 8.57
C VAL A 16 -23.07 9.44 8.52
N ALA A 17 -24.19 8.70 8.51
CA ALA A 17 -25.53 9.29 8.46
C ALA A 17 -25.84 10.13 9.71
N GLU A 18 -25.50 9.63 10.90
CA GLU A 18 -25.71 10.32 12.16
C GLU A 18 -24.78 11.53 12.32
N ALA A 19 -23.51 11.38 11.91
CA ALA A 19 -22.54 12.47 11.93
C ALA A 19 -22.99 13.61 11.00
N ARG A 20 -23.51 13.29 9.81
CA ARG A 20 -24.05 14.29 8.87
C ARG A 20 -25.27 15.01 9.45
N LEU A 21 -26.19 14.27 10.08
CA LEU A 21 -27.41 14.85 10.65
C LEU A 21 -27.11 15.80 11.83
N ARG A 22 -26.13 15.45 12.67
CA ARG A 22 -25.82 16.17 13.92
C ARG A 22 -24.57 17.04 13.84
N PHE A 23 -24.02 17.26 12.64
CA PHE A 23 -22.68 17.83 12.47
C PHE A 23 -22.47 19.14 13.24
N GLN A 24 -23.39 20.11 13.09
CA GLN A 24 -23.28 21.40 13.78
C GLN A 24 -23.29 21.27 15.31
N GLN A 25 -24.10 20.35 15.84
CA GLN A 25 -24.16 20.08 17.28
C GLN A 25 -22.86 19.42 17.75
N LEU A 26 -22.35 18.44 17.00
CA LEU A 26 -21.10 17.76 17.31
C LEU A 26 -19.92 18.73 17.34
N VAL A 27 -19.80 19.62 16.36
CA VAL A 27 -18.74 20.64 16.33
C VAL A 27 -18.82 21.57 17.54
N ARG A 28 -20.03 22.05 17.90
CA ARG A 28 -20.23 22.91 19.08
C ARG A 28 -19.87 22.20 20.38
N VAL A 29 -20.35 20.96 20.55
CA VAL A 29 -20.08 20.16 21.75
C VAL A 29 -18.59 19.87 21.86
N THR A 30 -17.95 19.42 20.78
CA THR A 30 -16.51 19.13 20.75
C THR A 30 -15.66 20.35 21.14
N GLY A 31 -16.02 21.55 20.66
CA GLY A 31 -15.32 22.78 21.06
C GLY A 31 -15.44 23.12 22.54
N VAL A 32 -16.58 22.82 23.17
CA VAL A 32 -16.86 23.17 24.57
C VAL A 32 -16.39 22.09 25.55
N THR A 33 -16.59 20.81 25.23
CA THR A 33 -16.36 19.69 26.16
C THR A 33 -15.03 18.99 25.94
N GLY A 34 -14.31 19.31 24.86
CA GLY A 34 -13.10 18.58 24.48
C GLY A 34 -13.37 17.17 23.96
N GLN A 35 -14.64 16.81 23.72
CA GLN A 35 -15.05 15.46 23.32
C GLN A 35 -14.64 15.14 21.87
N VAL A 36 -14.03 13.97 21.69
CA VAL A 36 -13.69 13.43 20.37
C VAL A 36 -14.79 12.51 19.89
N THR A 37 -15.37 12.83 18.73
CA THR A 37 -16.40 12.01 18.10
C THR A 37 -15.80 11.31 16.88
N VAL A 38 -15.88 9.98 16.83
CA VAL A 38 -15.36 9.19 15.71
C VAL A 38 -16.49 8.83 14.78
N VAL A 39 -16.29 9.10 13.49
CA VAL A 39 -17.24 8.74 12.43
C VAL A 39 -16.82 7.40 11.84
N VAL A 40 -17.76 6.46 11.81
CA VAL A 40 -17.57 5.11 11.29
C VAL A 40 -18.42 4.87 10.04
N ASP A 41 -17.90 4.04 9.13
CA ASP A 41 -18.61 3.50 7.98
C ASP A 41 -18.46 1.97 7.97
N GLY A 42 -19.58 1.25 7.98
CA GLY A 42 -19.57 -0.22 8.11
C GLY A 42 -18.79 -0.74 9.33
N GLY A 43 -18.79 0.01 10.44
CA GLY A 43 -18.03 -0.32 11.65
C GLY A 43 -16.52 -0.01 11.58
N ARG A 44 -16.03 0.55 10.46
CA ARG A 44 -14.64 1.01 10.33
C ARG A 44 -14.55 2.51 10.57
N PRO A 45 -13.65 2.99 11.44
CA PRO A 45 -13.46 4.43 11.64
C PRO A 45 -12.85 5.08 10.39
N ILE A 46 -13.49 6.14 9.90
CA ILE A 46 -13.06 6.86 8.69
C ILE A 46 -12.71 8.33 8.95
N ALA A 47 -13.23 8.94 10.01
CA ALA A 47 -12.95 10.32 10.37
C ALA A 47 -13.13 10.57 11.87
N ALA A 48 -12.65 11.72 12.36
CA ALA A 48 -12.91 12.16 13.72
C ALA A 48 -13.15 13.68 13.76
N ILE A 49 -14.07 14.10 14.63
CA ILE A 49 -14.33 15.49 14.98
C ILE A 49 -13.61 15.74 16.31
N VAL A 50 -12.61 16.62 16.28
CA VAL A 50 -11.71 16.92 17.41
C VAL A 50 -11.70 18.42 17.73
N PRO A 51 -11.41 18.81 18.97
CA PRO A 51 -11.25 20.23 19.32
C PRO A 51 -10.06 20.84 18.59
N ALA A 52 -10.21 22.05 18.06
CA ALA A 52 -9.15 22.73 17.32
C ALA A 52 -7.86 22.90 18.14
N SER A 53 -7.97 23.11 19.44
CA SER A 53 -6.81 23.21 20.35
C SER A 53 -5.94 21.95 20.36
N GLN A 54 -6.52 20.76 20.17
CA GLN A 54 -5.75 19.51 20.12
C GLN A 54 -4.97 19.33 18.81
N VAL A 55 -5.32 20.09 17.77
CA VAL A 55 -4.65 20.06 16.46
C VAL A 55 -3.63 21.20 16.36
N LEU A 56 -3.98 22.37 16.86
CA LEU A 56 -3.15 23.58 16.77
C LEU A 56 -2.06 23.63 17.85
N ASP A 57 -2.31 23.05 19.02
CA ASP A 57 -1.36 22.98 20.14
C ASP A 57 -1.37 21.57 20.74
N PRO A 58 -0.75 20.59 20.04
CA PRO A 58 -0.78 19.21 20.47
C PRO A 58 -0.05 19.08 21.83
N PRO A 59 -0.64 18.37 22.82
CA PRO A 59 0.05 18.13 24.08
C PRO A 59 1.37 17.39 23.81
N PRO A 60 2.42 17.63 24.63
CA PRO A 60 3.68 16.93 24.47
C PRO A 60 3.43 15.41 24.50
N PRO A 61 4.06 14.64 23.59
CA PRO A 61 3.84 13.22 23.51
C PRO A 61 4.17 12.56 24.86
N PRO A 62 3.39 11.54 25.29
CA PRO A 62 3.73 10.77 26.47
C PRO A 62 5.14 10.18 26.30
N PRO A 63 5.89 10.01 27.40
CA PRO A 63 7.20 9.36 27.34
C PRO A 63 7.03 8.01 26.64
N PRO A 64 7.92 7.67 25.69
CA PRO A 64 7.81 6.42 24.96
C PRO A 64 7.81 5.25 25.97
N PRO A 65 6.93 4.24 25.79
CA PRO A 65 7.03 3.02 26.56
C PRO A 65 8.45 2.45 26.39
N PRO A 66 9.01 1.74 27.39
CA PRO A 66 10.28 1.06 27.23
C PRO A 66 10.18 0.21 25.97
N ALA A 67 11.06 0.49 25.00
CA ALA A 67 10.98 -0.14 23.70
C ALA A 67 11.02 -1.66 23.88
N ALA A 68 10.08 -2.37 23.27
CA ALA A 68 10.34 -3.71 22.79
C ALA A 68 10.72 -3.58 21.30
N PRO A 69 11.97 -3.21 20.97
CA PRO A 69 12.36 -2.85 19.60
C PRO A 69 12.50 -4.05 18.67
N SER A 70 12.42 -5.30 19.14
CA SER A 70 12.71 -6.48 18.31
C SER A 70 11.52 -6.93 17.46
N ALA A 71 10.35 -7.16 18.06
CA ALA A 71 9.24 -7.82 17.36
C ALA A 71 8.66 -7.00 16.19
N ALA A 72 8.56 -5.68 16.34
CA ALA A 72 8.06 -4.80 15.29
C ALA A 72 9.07 -4.67 14.13
N ALA A 73 10.37 -4.55 14.44
CA ALA A 73 11.43 -4.48 13.44
C ALA A 73 11.57 -5.81 12.68
N GLU A 74 11.51 -6.95 13.38
CA GLU A 74 11.50 -8.29 12.76
C GLU A 74 10.28 -8.50 11.86
N GLY A 75 9.10 -8.04 12.27
CA GLY A 75 7.89 -8.12 11.47
C GLY A 75 7.97 -7.24 10.20
N TRP A 76 8.71 -6.14 10.24
CA TRP A 76 8.95 -5.28 9.09
C TRP A 76 9.99 -5.89 8.14
N MET A 77 11.09 -6.44 8.66
CA MET A 77 12.12 -7.13 7.85
C MET A 77 11.55 -8.35 7.12
N ARG A 78 10.73 -9.17 7.80
CA ARG A 78 10.04 -10.31 7.17
C ARG A 78 9.12 -9.88 6.03
N ARG A 79 8.45 -8.73 6.16
CA ARG A 79 7.59 -8.17 5.10
C ARG A 79 8.41 -7.67 3.91
N ILE A 80 9.53 -6.98 4.14
CA ILE A 80 10.44 -6.55 3.07
C ILE A 80 10.95 -7.76 2.28
N GLU A 81 11.44 -8.79 2.97
CA GLU A 81 12.01 -9.96 2.28
C GLU A 81 10.94 -10.70 1.47
N LYS A 82 9.72 -10.82 2.01
CA LYS A 82 8.59 -11.38 1.26
C LYS A 82 8.28 -10.59 -0.01
N VAL A 83 8.21 -9.26 0.07
CA VAL A 83 7.98 -8.40 -1.10
C VAL A 83 9.12 -8.57 -2.11
N ARG A 84 10.37 -8.62 -1.65
CA ARG A 84 11.54 -8.81 -2.52
C ARG A 84 11.49 -10.15 -3.24
N GLU A 85 11.06 -11.21 -2.56
CA GLU A 85 10.93 -12.53 -3.14
C GLU A 85 9.73 -12.64 -4.11
N ASP A 86 8.61 -12.01 -3.78
CA ASP A 86 7.44 -11.94 -4.66
C ASP A 86 7.78 -11.16 -5.94
N VAL A 87 8.49 -10.03 -5.84
CA VAL A 87 8.96 -9.26 -7.00
C VAL A 87 9.94 -10.05 -7.86
N ARG A 88 10.89 -10.77 -7.24
CA ARG A 88 11.82 -11.64 -7.96
C ARG A 88 11.10 -12.73 -8.73
N ARG A 89 10.14 -13.41 -8.10
CA ARG A 89 9.32 -14.44 -8.75
C ARG A 89 8.47 -13.89 -9.88
N GLN A 90 7.81 -12.75 -9.67
CA GLN A 90 7.02 -12.10 -10.70
C GLN A 90 7.88 -11.68 -11.90
N HIS A 91 9.07 -11.14 -11.65
CA HIS A 91 9.99 -10.74 -12.71
C HIS A 91 10.48 -11.95 -13.51
N ALA A 92 10.86 -13.04 -12.84
CA ALA A 92 11.27 -14.27 -13.50
C ALA A 92 10.14 -14.88 -14.35
N GLN A 93 8.91 -14.90 -13.84
CA GLN A 93 7.73 -15.35 -14.59
C GLN A 93 7.51 -14.50 -15.83
N ARG A 94 7.51 -13.17 -15.69
CA ARG A 94 7.31 -12.25 -16.82
C ARG A 94 8.39 -12.38 -17.89
N ILE A 95 9.64 -12.61 -17.50
CA ILE A 95 10.72 -12.90 -18.45
C ILE A 95 10.43 -14.21 -19.18
N GLY A 96 10.03 -15.26 -18.46
CA GLY A 96 9.65 -16.55 -19.05
C GLY A 96 8.53 -16.41 -20.08
N ASP A 97 7.45 -15.71 -19.72
CA ASP A 97 6.31 -15.48 -20.62
C ASP A 97 6.71 -14.69 -21.87
N LEU A 98 7.55 -13.66 -21.71
CA LEU A 98 8.03 -12.84 -22.83
C LEU A 98 8.94 -13.65 -23.76
N SER A 99 9.84 -14.46 -23.20
CA SER A 99 10.70 -15.35 -23.98
C SER A 99 9.88 -16.37 -24.76
N GLN A 100 8.85 -16.96 -24.14
CA GLN A 100 7.96 -17.90 -24.83
C GLN A 100 7.19 -17.22 -25.98
N ALA A 101 6.68 -16.01 -25.76
CA ALA A 101 6.00 -15.24 -26.81
C ALA A 101 6.93 -14.90 -27.97
N LEU A 102 8.21 -14.58 -27.68
CA LEU A 102 9.21 -14.34 -28.72
C LEU A 102 9.53 -15.60 -29.52
N ASP A 103 9.66 -16.75 -28.86
CA ASP A 103 9.88 -18.04 -29.53
C ASP A 103 8.72 -18.40 -30.46
N GLU A 104 7.48 -18.18 -30.01
CA GLU A 104 6.29 -18.39 -30.83
C GLU A 104 6.25 -17.45 -32.04
N ALA A 105 6.55 -16.17 -31.84
CA ALA A 105 6.62 -15.19 -32.93
C ALA A 105 7.67 -15.57 -33.98
N TRP A 106 8.85 -16.04 -33.55
CA TRP A 106 9.88 -16.53 -34.47
C TRP A 106 9.43 -17.78 -35.22
N ARG A 107 8.72 -18.70 -34.57
CA ARG A 107 8.19 -19.91 -35.22
C ARG A 107 7.20 -19.56 -36.32
N LEU A 108 6.27 -18.63 -36.05
CA LEU A 108 5.32 -18.15 -37.04
C LEU A 108 6.03 -17.43 -38.19
N LEU A 109 7.07 -16.66 -37.91
CA LEU A 109 7.85 -15.99 -38.94
C LEU A 109 8.59 -16.98 -39.84
N ASP A 110 9.16 -18.05 -39.26
CA ASP A 110 9.85 -19.10 -40.01
C ASP A 110 8.90 -19.92 -40.89
N GLU A 111 7.64 -20.10 -40.48
CA GLU A 111 6.59 -20.74 -41.28
C GLU A 111 6.24 -19.92 -42.53
N ILE A 112 6.14 -18.59 -42.39
CA ILE A 112 5.79 -17.70 -43.51
C ILE A 112 7.00 -17.40 -44.40
N ARG A 113 8.19 -17.28 -43.80
CA ARG A 113 9.45 -16.90 -44.48
C ARG A 113 10.57 -17.85 -44.07
N PRO A 114 10.71 -19.00 -44.74
CA PRO A 114 11.82 -19.91 -44.48
C PRO A 114 13.18 -19.21 -44.63
N PRO A 115 14.22 -19.66 -43.90
CA PRO A 115 15.55 -19.07 -43.97
C PRO A 115 16.07 -19.05 -45.42
N GLY A 116 16.70 -17.93 -45.81
CA GLY A 116 17.17 -17.72 -47.18
C GLY A 116 16.13 -17.20 -48.18
N THR A 117 14.86 -17.09 -47.77
CA THR A 117 13.78 -16.55 -48.63
C THR A 117 13.75 -15.02 -48.64
N ASP A 118 14.14 -14.38 -47.54
CA ASP A 118 14.11 -12.92 -47.38
C ASP A 118 15.35 -12.43 -46.61
N ARG A 119 16.20 -11.67 -47.31
CA ARG A 119 17.44 -11.09 -46.78
C ARG A 119 17.21 -10.19 -45.55
N THR A 120 16.08 -9.49 -45.49
CA THR A 120 15.76 -8.60 -44.36
C THR A 120 15.48 -9.43 -43.11
N VAL A 121 14.70 -10.51 -43.27
CA VAL A 121 14.38 -11.44 -42.18
C VAL A 121 15.62 -12.21 -41.74
N ASP A 122 16.48 -12.61 -42.67
CA ASP A 122 17.76 -13.26 -42.35
C ASP A 122 18.70 -12.33 -41.56
N THR A 123 18.73 -11.03 -41.89
CA THR A 123 19.49 -10.03 -41.13
C THR A 123 18.95 -9.88 -39.71
N LEU A 124 17.62 -9.88 -39.54
CA LEU A 124 16.98 -9.85 -38.22
C LEU A 124 17.29 -11.10 -37.40
N ARG A 125 17.28 -12.30 -38.01
CA ARG A 125 17.69 -13.54 -37.34
C ARG A 125 19.14 -13.49 -36.87
N ALA A 126 20.04 -12.97 -37.70
CA ALA A 126 21.45 -12.83 -37.35
C ALA A 126 21.64 -11.86 -36.16
N ALA A 127 20.92 -10.74 -36.15
CA ALA A 127 21.00 -9.74 -35.09
C ALA A 127 20.45 -10.23 -33.74
N HIS A 128 19.46 -11.12 -33.74
CA HIS A 128 18.82 -11.63 -32.52
C HIS A 128 19.28 -13.05 -32.15
N VAL A 129 20.38 -13.54 -32.73
CA VAL A 129 20.89 -14.90 -32.49
C VAL A 129 21.24 -15.14 -31.02
N ASP A 130 21.70 -14.10 -30.32
CA ASP A 130 22.08 -14.19 -28.91
C ASP A 130 20.88 -14.38 -27.99
N LEU A 131 19.75 -13.74 -28.32
CA LEU A 131 18.49 -13.92 -27.59
C LEU A 131 17.92 -15.34 -27.78
N ARG A 132 18.25 -16.00 -28.90
CA ARG A 132 17.87 -17.41 -29.16
C ARG A 132 18.83 -18.41 -28.51
N LYS A 133 20.08 -18.02 -28.23
CA LYS A 133 21.11 -18.89 -27.64
C LYS A 133 21.16 -18.84 -26.12
N ALA A 134 20.64 -17.79 -25.48
CA ALA A 134 20.72 -17.58 -24.04
C ALA A 134 19.82 -18.51 -23.18
N ARG A 135 19.54 -19.73 -23.66
CA ARG A 135 18.70 -20.73 -23.01
C ARG A 135 19.52 -21.68 -22.13
#